data_AF-A0A661BVQ0-F1
#
_entry.id   AF-A0A661BVQ0-F1
#
_cell.length_a   1.000
_cell.length_b   1.000
_cell.length_c   1.000
_cell.angle_alpha   90.00
_cell.angle_beta   90.00
_cell.angle_gamma   90.00
#
_symmetry.space_group_name_H-M   'P 1'
#
loop_
_entity.id
_entity.type
_entity.pdbx_description
1 polymer ?
#
loop_
_entity_poly.entity_id
_entity_poly.type
_entity_poly.pdbx_seq_one_letter_code
_entity_poly.pdbx_strand_id
1 'polypeptide(L)'
;MNISSVSDTSPASFISRTGIFTLIVFSLIVLMPSVVFADMVFDFQMKMATKGGNPEAEFKVGEMYETGFGVKMDMAEADKWITKAANQGHETAGFKLLYWDVEKNGINRTNEVKVSALKVKAEAGNPQAQYYVGKMHANGVGWKQDSDKAIKWLSKAAFVGVLAAEREMTSVREAKDKLDLARKNAVEKKRAQQRAQKEIEQKAKIDAQRKLEAQKQTDAASREKNQLAEKSRIQAETDAKNKQRAEVEKAEAKKVEAEKAEAKRLALVKKQQDEKNKEDTKSEFDPCGGKKARFMSTCR
;
A
#
# COMPACT_ATOMS: atom_id res chain seq x y z
N MET A 1 31.72 60.87 42.42
CA MET A 1 32.47 60.16 43.48
C MET A 1 31.42 59.37 44.27
N ASN A 2 31.45 58.07 44.51
CA ASN A 2 32.41 57.00 44.23
C ASN A 2 31.65 55.66 44.28
N ILE A 3 32.18 54.64 43.60
CA ILE A 3 31.65 53.28 43.48
C ILE A 3 31.93 52.46 44.75
N SER A 4 31.02 51.55 45.14
CA SER A 4 31.24 50.21 45.77
C SER A 4 29.94 49.72 46.45
N SER A 5 29.58 48.44 46.58
CA SER A 5 29.91 47.17 45.94
C SER A 5 28.98 46.10 46.53
N VAL A 6 28.58 45.15 45.68
CA VAL A 6 28.01 43.80 45.88
C VAL A 6 28.22 43.13 47.26
N SER A 7 27.18 42.45 47.81
CA SER A 7 27.28 41.03 48.19
C SER A 7 25.94 40.40 48.59
N ASP A 8 25.58 39.37 47.83
CA ASP A 8 24.64 38.30 48.16
C ASP A 8 24.97 37.62 49.49
N THR A 9 23.95 37.27 50.27
CA THR A 9 24.04 36.13 51.21
C THR A 9 22.79 35.26 51.07
N SER A 10 22.94 34.23 50.23
CA SER A 10 22.04 33.07 50.13
C SER A 10 22.12 32.21 51.41
N PRO A 11 21.02 31.59 51.88
CA PRO A 11 21.04 30.75 53.07
C PRO A 11 21.50 29.35 52.68
N ALA A 12 22.79 29.07 52.85
CA ALA A 12 23.32 27.72 52.66
C ALA A 12 24.19 27.30 53.84
N SER A 13 23.92 26.07 54.29
CA SER A 13 24.80 25.21 55.08
C SER A 13 24.83 25.39 56.61
N PHE A 14 23.77 24.89 57.25
CA PHE A 14 23.90 24.28 58.58
C PHE A 14 23.44 22.82 58.56
N ILE A 15 24.03 22.03 57.65
CA ILE A 15 23.87 20.58 57.68
C ILE A 15 25.04 20.03 58.49
N SER A 16 24.83 19.86 59.80
CA SER A 16 25.77 19.16 60.67
C SER A 16 26.02 17.74 60.14
N ARG A 17 27.27 17.29 60.23
CA ARG A 17 27.70 15.91 59.91
C ARG A 17 26.83 14.84 60.61
N THR A 18 26.27 15.16 61.77
CA THR A 18 25.33 14.30 62.51
C THR A 18 23.92 14.23 61.88
N GLY A 19 23.48 15.29 61.21
CA GLY A 19 22.20 15.35 60.48
C GLY A 19 22.21 14.52 59.18
N ILE A 20 23.32 14.52 58.45
CA ILE A 20 23.47 13.69 57.23
C ILE A 20 23.53 12.21 57.61
N PHE A 21 24.27 11.86 58.67
CA PHE A 21 24.36 10.47 59.15
C PHE A 21 23.01 9.94 59.63
N THR A 22 22.24 10.73 60.38
CA THR A 22 20.90 10.31 60.83
C THR A 22 19.93 10.17 59.66
N LEU A 23 19.98 11.04 58.64
CA LEU A 23 19.17 10.89 57.43
C LEU A 23 19.61 9.68 56.58
N ILE A 24 20.91 9.38 56.47
CA ILE A 24 21.40 8.19 55.76
C ILE A 24 21.03 6.91 56.51
N VAL A 25 21.17 6.88 57.83
CA VAL A 25 20.79 5.72 58.66
C VAL A 25 19.28 5.53 58.66
N PHE A 26 18.49 6.60 58.75
CA PHE A 26 17.03 6.52 58.63
C PHE A 26 16.59 6.11 57.21
N SER A 27 17.26 6.61 56.18
CA SER A 27 17.06 6.17 54.79
C SER A 27 17.42 4.70 54.59
N LEU A 28 18.52 4.22 55.17
CA LEU A 28 18.92 2.79 55.15
C LEU A 28 17.93 1.92 55.94
N ILE A 29 17.43 2.36 57.09
CA ILE A 29 16.44 1.63 57.90
C ILE A 29 15.06 1.60 57.23
N VAL A 30 14.71 2.62 56.42
CA VAL A 30 13.45 2.66 55.65
C VAL A 30 13.58 1.93 54.29
N LEU A 31 14.77 1.88 53.70
CA LEU A 31 15.03 1.22 52.39
C LEU A 31 15.49 -0.24 52.49
N MET A 32 16.09 -0.70 53.59
CA MET A 32 16.54 -2.09 53.79
C MET A 32 15.54 -3.10 54.42
N PRO A 33 14.38 -2.75 54.99
CA PRO A 33 13.56 -3.74 55.70
C PRO A 33 12.85 -4.72 54.75
N SER A 34 12.73 -4.38 53.46
CA SER A 34 12.10 -5.22 52.45
C SER A 34 12.87 -6.51 52.14
N VAL A 35 14.20 -6.51 52.26
CA VAL A 35 15.03 -7.70 52.00
C VAL A 35 15.04 -8.63 53.22
N VAL A 36 15.20 -8.08 54.43
CA VAL A 36 15.22 -8.86 55.68
C VAL A 36 13.87 -9.52 55.98
N PHE A 37 12.77 -8.92 55.51
CA PHE A 37 11.43 -9.47 55.73
C PHE A 37 11.15 -10.74 54.92
N ALA A 38 11.64 -10.83 53.68
CA ALA A 38 11.37 -11.99 52.82
C ALA A 38 12.10 -13.25 53.31
N ASP A 39 13.38 -13.12 53.68
CA ASP A 39 14.18 -14.23 54.21
C ASP A 39 13.58 -14.75 55.54
N MET A 40 13.08 -13.86 56.40
CA MET A 40 12.41 -14.24 57.65
C MET A 40 11.09 -15.01 57.43
N VAL A 41 10.30 -14.61 56.43
CA VAL A 41 9.07 -15.34 56.06
C VAL A 41 9.41 -16.73 55.52
N PHE A 42 10.48 -16.84 54.71
CA PHE A 42 10.95 -18.11 54.20
C PHE A 42 11.37 -19.06 55.32
N ASP A 43 12.20 -18.59 56.25
CA ASP A 43 12.68 -19.39 57.39
C ASP A 43 11.51 -19.87 58.28
N PHE A 44 10.52 -19.00 58.50
CA PHE A 44 9.33 -19.36 59.26
C PHE A 44 8.54 -20.49 58.59
N GLN A 45 8.25 -20.36 57.28
CA GLN A 45 7.53 -21.38 56.53
C GLN A 45 8.33 -22.69 56.43
N MET A 46 9.64 -22.60 56.22
CA MET A 46 10.54 -23.77 56.18
C MET A 46 10.52 -24.54 57.51
N LYS A 47 10.51 -23.82 58.65
CA LYS A 47 10.39 -24.45 59.97
C LYS A 47 9.04 -25.14 60.17
N MET A 48 7.94 -24.53 59.69
CA MET A 48 6.60 -25.14 59.74
C MET A 48 6.49 -26.37 58.85
N ALA A 49 7.07 -26.32 57.64
CA ALA A 49 7.09 -27.40 56.67
C ALA A 49 7.90 -28.61 57.18
N THR A 50 9.05 -28.38 57.83
CA THR A 50 9.95 -29.44 58.30
C THR A 50 9.56 -30.03 59.66
N LYS A 51 9.20 -29.20 60.64
CA LYS A 51 8.88 -29.67 62.00
C LYS A 51 7.42 -30.05 62.18
N GLY A 52 6.52 -29.35 61.49
CA GLY A 52 5.08 -29.56 61.60
C GLY A 52 4.51 -30.49 60.55
N GLY A 53 5.27 -30.78 59.47
CA GLY A 53 4.74 -31.50 58.31
C GLY A 53 3.49 -30.85 57.73
N ASN A 54 3.36 -29.52 57.84
CA ASN A 54 2.13 -28.84 57.45
C ASN A 54 2.07 -28.71 55.92
N PRO A 55 1.09 -29.35 55.24
CA PRO A 55 1.00 -29.32 53.78
C PRO A 55 0.82 -27.92 53.19
N GLU A 56 0.17 -26.99 53.90
CA GLU A 56 0.05 -25.59 53.46
C GLU A 56 1.42 -24.89 53.49
N ALA A 57 2.20 -25.10 54.57
CA ALA A 57 3.54 -24.54 54.67
C ALA A 57 4.48 -25.13 53.61
N GLU A 58 4.39 -26.44 53.34
CA GLU A 58 5.14 -27.09 52.26
C GLU A 58 4.78 -26.50 50.89
N PHE A 59 3.49 -26.29 50.63
CA PHE A 59 3.05 -25.63 49.40
C PHE A 59 3.60 -24.21 49.29
N LYS A 60 3.56 -23.42 50.38
CA LYS A 60 4.11 -22.06 50.43
C LYS A 60 5.63 -22.02 50.22
N VAL A 61 6.38 -22.95 50.81
CA VAL A 61 7.82 -23.11 50.55
C VAL A 61 8.06 -23.39 49.07
N GLY A 62 7.28 -24.28 48.47
CA GLY A 62 7.35 -24.54 47.04
C GLY A 62 7.00 -23.34 46.16
N GLU A 63 6.01 -22.52 46.54
CA GLU A 63 5.71 -21.25 45.86
C GLU A 63 6.88 -20.26 45.97
N MET A 64 7.53 -20.16 47.13
CA MET A 64 8.68 -19.28 47.33
C MET A 64 9.88 -19.69 46.48
N TYR A 65 10.15 -20.99 46.34
CA TYR A 65 11.16 -21.50 45.41
C TYR A 65 10.80 -21.27 43.94
N GLU A 66 9.52 -21.35 43.57
CA GLU A 66 9.06 -21.03 42.20
C GLU A 66 9.24 -19.55 41.87
N THR A 67 8.88 -18.65 42.79
CA THR A 67 8.93 -17.20 42.54
C THR A 67 10.27 -16.55 42.88
N GLY A 68 11.11 -17.24 43.65
CA GLY A 68 12.32 -16.68 44.25
C GLY A 68 12.05 -15.66 45.36
N PHE A 69 10.97 -15.82 46.12
CA PHE A 69 10.61 -14.89 47.21
C PHE A 69 11.27 -15.33 48.53
N GLY A 70 12.22 -14.56 49.05
CA GLY A 70 12.96 -14.90 50.27
C GLY A 70 13.93 -16.07 50.13
N VAL A 71 14.09 -16.60 48.91
CA VAL A 71 15.03 -17.66 48.56
C VAL A 71 15.38 -17.54 47.08
N LYS A 72 16.54 -18.07 46.67
CA LYS A 72 16.88 -18.15 45.25
C LYS A 72 15.87 -19.05 44.53
N MET A 73 15.38 -18.60 43.38
CA MET A 73 14.49 -19.38 42.52
C MET A 73 15.11 -20.72 42.16
N ASP A 74 14.38 -21.81 42.43
CA ASP A 74 14.78 -23.18 42.13
C ASP A 74 13.52 -24.03 41.84
N MET A 75 13.30 -24.32 40.55
CA MET A 75 12.13 -25.08 40.12
C MET A 75 12.18 -26.56 40.56
N ALA A 76 13.36 -27.13 40.78
CA ALA A 76 13.49 -28.51 41.22
C ALA A 76 13.10 -28.63 42.69
N GLU A 77 13.50 -27.67 43.53
CA GLU A 77 13.01 -27.61 44.92
C GLU A 77 11.52 -27.28 44.98
N ALA A 78 11.03 -26.36 44.15
CA ALA A 78 9.60 -26.07 44.06
C ALA A 78 8.77 -27.34 43.79
N ASP A 79 9.17 -28.13 42.79
CA ASP A 79 8.49 -29.37 42.43
C ASP A 79 8.50 -30.40 43.57
N LYS A 80 9.64 -30.57 44.26
CA LYS A 80 9.74 -31.45 45.42
C LYS A 80 8.77 -31.07 46.53
N TRP A 81 8.75 -29.79 46.93
CA TRP A 81 7.91 -29.31 48.03
C TRP A 81 6.42 -29.34 47.69
N ILE A 82 6.06 -28.96 46.46
CA ILE A 82 4.66 -28.99 45.99
C ILE A 82 4.19 -30.43 45.84
N THR A 83 5.02 -31.34 45.34
CA THR A 83 4.71 -32.78 45.28
C THR A 83 4.53 -33.36 46.68
N LYS A 84 5.37 -32.98 47.63
CA LYS A 84 5.23 -33.40 49.03
C LYS A 84 3.89 -32.94 49.63
N ALA A 85 3.52 -31.67 49.43
CA ALA A 85 2.24 -31.14 49.88
C ALA A 85 1.05 -31.87 49.22
N ALA A 86 1.11 -32.11 47.92
CA ALA A 86 0.07 -32.81 47.17
C ALA A 86 -0.11 -34.26 47.64
N ASN A 87 0.99 -34.97 47.94
CA ASN A 87 0.95 -36.34 48.48
C ASN A 87 0.31 -36.40 49.88
N GLN A 88 0.33 -35.30 50.62
CA GLN A 88 -0.37 -35.15 51.91
C GLN A 88 -1.83 -34.69 51.76
N GLY A 89 -2.34 -34.58 50.53
CA GLY A 89 -3.73 -34.23 50.25
C GLY A 89 -3.97 -32.72 50.04
N HIS A 90 -2.93 -31.90 49.91
CA HIS A 90 -3.10 -30.48 49.62
C HIS A 90 -3.69 -30.25 48.22
N GLU A 91 -4.96 -29.89 48.13
CA GLU A 91 -5.68 -29.82 46.86
C GLU A 91 -5.06 -28.82 45.87
N THR A 92 -4.72 -27.61 46.34
CA THR A 92 -4.11 -26.56 45.51
C THR A 92 -2.77 -27.00 44.93
N ALA A 93 -2.00 -27.77 45.70
CA ALA A 93 -0.73 -28.33 45.22
C ALA A 93 -0.98 -29.35 44.11
N GLY A 94 -1.98 -30.23 44.29
CA GLY A 94 -2.42 -31.16 43.25
C GLY A 94 -2.87 -30.47 41.97
N PHE A 95 -3.62 -29.37 42.07
CA PHE A 95 -4.03 -28.57 40.90
C PHE A 95 -2.84 -27.92 40.19
N LYS A 96 -1.85 -27.45 40.94
CA LYS A 96 -0.62 -26.86 40.39
C LYS A 96 0.22 -27.89 39.63
N LEU A 97 0.43 -29.07 40.20
CA LEU A 97 1.14 -30.16 39.53
C LEU A 97 0.41 -30.61 38.26
N LEU A 98 -0.92 -30.68 38.32
CA LEU A 98 -1.73 -30.96 37.14
C LEU A 98 -1.56 -29.88 36.06
N TYR A 99 -1.55 -28.61 36.46
CA TYR A 99 -1.29 -27.50 35.53
C TYR A 99 0.08 -27.65 34.85
N TRP A 100 1.14 -27.91 35.60
CA TRP A 100 2.48 -28.10 35.03
C TRP A 100 2.58 -29.34 34.14
N ASP A 101 1.94 -30.44 34.51
CA ASP A 101 1.88 -31.65 33.68
C ASP A 101 1.19 -31.38 32.34
N VAL A 102 0.05 -30.67 32.36
CA VAL A 102 -0.68 -30.32 31.14
C VAL A 102 0.05 -29.25 30.31
N GLU A 103 0.75 -28.33 30.95
CA GLU A 103 1.58 -27.33 30.25
C GLU A 103 2.73 -27.99 29.49
N LYS A 104 3.37 -29.00 30.10
CA LYS A 104 4.47 -29.76 29.49
C LYS A 104 4.00 -30.78 28.45
N ASN A 105 2.95 -31.53 28.75
CA ASN A 105 2.56 -32.72 27.99
C ASN A 105 1.24 -32.58 27.23
N GLY A 106 0.54 -31.44 27.37
CA GLY A 106 -0.85 -31.29 26.92
C GLY A 106 -1.81 -32.19 27.70
N ILE A 107 -3.08 -32.19 27.27
CA ILE A 107 -4.06 -33.16 27.76
C ILE A 107 -3.83 -34.48 27.03
N ASN A 108 -3.62 -35.55 27.80
CA ASN A 108 -3.38 -36.89 27.31
C ASN A 108 -4.12 -37.91 28.20
N ARG A 109 -4.03 -39.20 27.83
CA ARG A 109 -4.77 -40.27 28.51
C ARG A 109 -4.46 -40.41 30.01
N THR A 110 -3.28 -39.98 30.48
CA THR A 110 -2.89 -40.16 31.89
C THR A 110 -3.39 -39.02 32.78
N ASN A 111 -3.61 -37.83 32.22
CA ASN A 111 -4.02 -36.64 32.96
C ASN A 111 -5.45 -36.16 32.67
N GLU A 112 -6.10 -36.64 31.60
CA GLU A 112 -7.46 -36.25 31.19
C GLU A 112 -8.50 -36.44 32.31
N VAL A 113 -8.41 -37.53 33.07
CA VAL A 113 -9.30 -37.80 34.21
C VAL A 113 -9.11 -36.75 35.32
N LYS A 114 -7.86 -36.38 35.61
CA LYS A 114 -7.54 -35.36 36.63
C LYS A 114 -8.01 -33.97 36.18
N VAL A 115 -7.85 -33.65 34.90
CA VAL A 115 -8.35 -32.40 34.30
C VAL A 115 -9.88 -32.33 34.35
N SER A 116 -10.56 -33.44 34.09
CA SER A 116 -12.02 -33.53 34.20
C SER A 116 -12.48 -33.35 35.65
N ALA A 117 -11.79 -33.98 36.61
CA ALA A 117 -12.07 -33.79 38.03
C ALA A 117 -11.83 -32.34 38.50
N LEU A 118 -10.79 -31.67 37.99
CA LEU A 118 -10.54 -30.24 38.25
C LEU A 118 -11.74 -29.39 37.80
N LYS A 119 -12.30 -29.64 36.60
CA LYS A 119 -13.48 -28.93 36.12
C LYS A 119 -14.69 -29.14 37.02
N VAL A 120 -14.96 -30.39 37.40
CA VAL A 120 -16.08 -30.72 38.30
C VAL A 120 -15.94 -29.97 39.63
N LYS A 121 -14.72 -29.90 40.21
CA LYS A 121 -14.48 -29.11 41.43
C LYS A 121 -14.69 -27.60 41.22
N ALA A 122 -14.26 -27.07 40.08
CA ALA A 122 -14.47 -25.65 39.74
C ALA A 122 -15.96 -25.33 39.58
N GLU A 123 -16.72 -26.22 38.96
CA GLU A 123 -18.18 -26.14 38.81
C GLU A 123 -18.90 -26.25 40.15
N ALA A 124 -18.40 -27.10 41.06
CA ALA A 124 -18.88 -27.22 42.43
C ALA A 124 -18.56 -26.01 43.32
N GLY A 125 -17.80 -25.02 42.83
CA GLY A 125 -17.54 -23.78 43.55
C GLY A 125 -16.18 -23.70 44.25
N ASN A 126 -15.29 -24.67 44.11
CA ASN A 126 -13.96 -24.61 44.71
C ASN A 126 -13.14 -23.45 44.11
N PRO A 127 -12.78 -22.40 44.90
CA PRO A 127 -12.18 -21.18 44.36
C PRO A 127 -10.81 -21.41 43.71
N GLN A 128 -10.01 -22.32 44.26
CA GLN A 128 -8.69 -22.66 43.75
C GLN A 128 -8.80 -23.45 42.45
N ALA A 129 -9.75 -24.39 42.35
CA ALA A 129 -10.04 -25.08 41.11
C ALA A 129 -10.52 -24.11 40.01
N GLN A 130 -11.40 -23.17 40.36
CA GLN A 130 -11.83 -22.10 39.46
C GLN A 130 -10.66 -21.24 38.99
N TYR A 131 -9.74 -20.89 39.88
CA TYR A 131 -8.51 -20.17 39.53
C TYR A 131 -7.68 -20.95 38.51
N TYR A 132 -7.40 -22.24 38.73
CA TYR A 132 -6.61 -23.04 37.80
C TYR A 132 -7.30 -23.28 36.46
N VAL A 133 -8.63 -23.51 36.43
CA VAL A 133 -9.38 -23.58 35.17
C VAL A 133 -9.31 -22.25 34.41
N GLY A 134 -9.43 -21.14 35.14
CA GLY A 134 -9.25 -19.79 34.58
C GLY A 134 -7.85 -19.57 34.00
N LYS A 135 -6.81 -19.96 34.75
CA LYS A 135 -5.40 -19.87 34.33
C LYS A 135 -5.10 -20.74 33.10
N MET A 136 -5.66 -21.95 33.03
CA MET A 136 -5.56 -22.82 31.86
C MET A 136 -6.17 -22.17 30.61
N HIS A 137 -7.35 -21.54 30.72
CA HIS A 137 -7.94 -20.78 29.61
C HIS A 137 -7.15 -19.51 29.26
N ALA A 138 -6.57 -18.82 30.24
CA ALA A 138 -5.78 -17.61 30.06
C ALA A 138 -4.52 -17.87 29.24
N ASN A 139 -3.82 -18.97 29.55
CA ASN A 139 -2.53 -19.33 28.95
C ASN A 139 -2.67 -20.30 27.78
N GLY A 140 -3.86 -20.84 27.53
CA GLY A 140 -4.06 -21.87 26.50
C GLY A 140 -3.41 -23.22 26.87
N VAL A 141 -3.36 -23.53 28.16
CA VAL A 141 -2.80 -24.80 28.67
C VAL A 141 -3.88 -25.87 28.63
N GLY A 142 -3.65 -26.92 27.84
CA GLY A 142 -4.57 -28.03 27.61
C GLY A 142 -5.78 -27.71 26.72
N TRP A 143 -6.24 -26.45 26.71
CA TRP A 143 -7.29 -25.96 25.81
C TRP A 143 -6.81 -24.79 24.98
N LYS A 144 -7.53 -24.48 23.91
CA LYS A 144 -7.33 -23.23 23.18
C LYS A 144 -7.51 -22.05 24.12
N GLN A 145 -6.59 -21.10 24.04
CA GLN A 145 -6.65 -19.84 24.78
C GLN A 145 -7.99 -19.13 24.53
N ASP A 146 -8.65 -18.73 25.60
CA ASP A 146 -9.97 -18.12 25.59
C ASP A 146 -10.08 -17.11 26.75
N SER A 147 -9.79 -15.84 26.45
CA SER A 147 -9.77 -14.76 27.44
C SER A 147 -11.13 -14.56 28.13
N ASP A 148 -12.24 -14.81 27.43
CA ASP A 148 -13.58 -14.64 27.99
C ASP A 148 -13.90 -15.72 29.02
N LYS A 149 -13.59 -16.98 28.70
CA LYS A 149 -13.70 -18.08 29.67
C LYS A 149 -12.74 -17.90 30.82
N ALA A 150 -11.51 -17.46 30.56
CA ALA A 150 -10.53 -17.17 31.60
C ALA A 150 -11.08 -16.12 32.58
N ILE A 151 -11.52 -14.96 32.08
CA ILE A 151 -12.10 -13.90 32.92
C ILE A 151 -13.32 -14.43 33.69
N LYS A 152 -14.20 -15.21 33.06
CA LYS A 152 -15.37 -15.78 33.74
C LYS A 152 -15.00 -16.64 34.94
N TRP A 153 -14.04 -17.55 34.79
CA TRP A 153 -13.61 -18.43 35.87
C TRP A 153 -12.79 -17.70 36.94
N LEU A 154 -11.86 -16.84 36.52
CA LEU A 154 -11.05 -16.03 37.43
C LEU A 154 -11.92 -15.05 38.23
N SER A 155 -12.98 -14.48 37.63
CA SER A 155 -13.92 -13.61 38.35
C SER A 155 -14.63 -14.33 39.49
N LYS A 156 -15.01 -15.61 39.30
CA LYS A 156 -15.64 -16.41 40.36
C LYS A 156 -14.67 -16.67 41.51
N ALA A 157 -13.42 -17.02 41.21
CA ALA A 157 -12.39 -17.22 42.22
C ALA A 157 -12.04 -15.91 42.95
N ALA A 158 -11.91 -14.81 42.23
CA ALA A 158 -11.62 -13.48 42.78
C ALA A 158 -12.75 -12.98 43.69
N PHE A 159 -14.02 -13.25 43.34
CA PHE A 159 -15.17 -12.89 44.17
C PHE A 159 -15.12 -13.51 45.57
N VAL A 160 -14.56 -14.71 45.71
CA VAL A 160 -14.39 -15.41 46.99
C VAL A 160 -13.06 -15.03 47.69
N GLY A 161 -12.28 -14.10 47.12
CA GLY A 161 -11.05 -13.58 47.73
C GLY A 161 -9.75 -14.23 47.28
N VAL A 162 -9.74 -15.01 46.18
CA VAL A 162 -8.49 -15.52 45.61
C VAL A 162 -7.73 -14.37 44.93
N LEU A 163 -6.83 -13.73 45.66
CA LEU A 163 -6.04 -12.57 45.18
C LEU A 163 -5.25 -12.86 43.90
N ALA A 164 -4.73 -14.08 43.75
CA ALA A 164 -4.04 -14.49 42.54
C ALA A 164 -4.98 -14.44 41.32
N ALA A 165 -6.27 -14.76 41.49
CA ALA A 165 -7.25 -14.72 40.42
C ALA A 165 -7.56 -13.28 39.98
N GLU A 166 -7.60 -12.33 40.92
CA GLU A 166 -7.82 -10.92 40.60
C GLU A 166 -6.68 -10.34 39.75
N ARG A 167 -5.44 -10.63 40.13
CA ARG A 167 -4.24 -10.20 39.38
C ARG A 167 -4.22 -10.80 37.98
N GLU A 168 -4.45 -12.11 37.86
CA GLU A 168 -4.48 -12.79 36.56
C GLU A 168 -5.66 -12.34 35.69
N MET A 169 -6.83 -12.09 36.28
CA MET A 169 -7.96 -11.55 35.52
C MET A 169 -7.64 -10.19 34.91
N THR A 170 -6.94 -9.35 35.67
CA THR A 170 -6.53 -8.01 35.21
C THR A 170 -5.53 -8.12 34.07
N SER A 171 -4.51 -8.97 34.20
CA SER A 171 -3.53 -9.22 33.13
C SER A 171 -4.20 -9.74 31.85
N VAL A 172 -5.17 -10.64 31.98
CA VAL A 172 -5.93 -11.18 30.84
C VAL A 172 -6.80 -10.12 30.16
N ARG A 173 -7.46 -9.24 30.93
CA ARG A 173 -8.25 -8.12 30.37
C ARG A 173 -7.36 -7.17 29.59
N GLU A 174 -6.24 -6.76 30.16
CA GLU A 174 -5.29 -5.88 29.48
C GLU A 174 -4.73 -6.51 28.21
N ALA A 175 -4.38 -7.80 28.25
CA ALA A 175 -3.90 -8.53 27.08
C ALA A 175 -4.97 -8.60 25.98
N LYS A 176 -6.23 -8.83 26.35
CA LYS A 176 -7.37 -8.84 25.43
C LYS A 176 -7.57 -7.46 24.78
N ASP A 177 -7.57 -6.39 25.57
CA ASP A 177 -7.76 -5.03 25.07
C ASP A 177 -6.63 -4.61 24.11
N LYS A 178 -5.38 -4.97 24.44
CA LYS A 178 -4.22 -4.78 23.56
C LYS A 178 -4.39 -5.52 22.23
N LEU A 179 -4.85 -6.77 22.28
CA LEU A 179 -5.08 -7.59 21.08
C LEU A 179 -6.21 -7.00 20.21
N ASP A 180 -7.31 -6.57 20.82
CA ASP A 180 -8.44 -6.00 20.11
C ASP A 180 -8.11 -4.64 19.50
N LEU A 181 -7.32 -3.81 20.19
CA LEU A 181 -6.76 -2.57 19.63
C LEU A 181 -5.82 -2.86 18.45
N ALA A 182 -4.91 -3.84 18.58
CA ALA A 182 -4.02 -4.23 17.49
C ALA A 182 -4.80 -4.73 16.26
N ARG A 183 -5.89 -5.48 16.46
CA ARG A 183 -6.78 -5.94 15.39
C ARG A 183 -7.48 -4.76 14.70
N LYS A 184 -8.02 -3.81 15.46
CA LYS A 184 -8.64 -2.59 14.91
C LYS A 184 -7.63 -1.80 14.07
N ASN A 185 -6.45 -1.54 14.61
CA ASN A 185 -5.38 -0.82 13.90
C ASN A 185 -4.94 -1.55 12.63
N ALA A 186 -4.85 -2.89 12.66
CA ALA A 186 -4.51 -3.69 11.48
C ALA A 186 -5.59 -3.60 10.39
N VAL A 187 -6.88 -3.61 10.76
CA VAL A 187 -8.00 -3.43 9.82
C VAL A 187 -7.98 -2.02 9.21
N GLU A 188 -7.76 -0.99 10.03
CA GLU A 188 -7.66 0.39 9.56
C GLU A 188 -6.47 0.59 8.62
N LYS A 189 -5.31 0.04 8.96
CA LYS A 189 -4.13 0.06 8.09
C LYS A 189 -4.40 -0.62 6.75
N LYS A 190 -5.05 -1.79 6.74
CA LYS A 190 -5.44 -2.48 5.50
C LYS A 190 -6.43 -1.64 4.67
N ARG A 191 -7.41 -1.00 5.31
CA ARG A 191 -8.37 -0.10 4.64
C ARG A 191 -7.67 1.13 4.04
N ALA A 192 -6.73 1.74 4.76
CA ALA A 192 -5.94 2.86 4.28
C ALA A 192 -5.08 2.47 3.07
N GLN A 193 -4.42 1.31 3.12
CA GLN A 193 -3.65 0.76 2.00
C GLN A 193 -4.52 0.52 0.76
N GLN A 194 -5.72 -0.04 0.94
CA GLN A 194 -6.66 -0.25 -0.17
C GLN A 194 -7.15 1.07 -0.79
N ARG A 195 -7.38 2.11 0.04
CA ARG A 195 -7.75 3.45 -0.46
C ARG A 195 -6.61 4.06 -1.27
N ALA A 196 -5.39 4.04 -0.73
CA ALA A 196 -4.21 4.53 -1.44
C ALA A 196 -3.99 3.78 -2.77
N GLN A 197 -4.16 2.46 -2.78
CA GLN A 197 -4.05 1.66 -4.00
C GLN A 197 -5.12 2.05 -5.04
N LYS A 198 -6.36 2.25 -4.61
CA LYS A 198 -7.44 2.70 -5.49
C LYS A 198 -7.19 4.10 -6.04
N GLU A 199 -6.66 5.01 -5.24
CA GLU A 199 -6.28 6.36 -5.69
C GLU A 199 -5.16 6.30 -6.73
N ILE A 200 -4.14 5.46 -6.52
CA ILE A 200 -3.07 5.23 -7.51
C ILE A 200 -3.66 4.65 -8.80
N GLU A 201 -4.54 3.65 -8.69
CA GLU A 201 -5.19 3.03 -9.85
C GLU A 201 -6.08 4.02 -10.61
N GLN A 202 -6.84 4.85 -9.90
CA GLN A 202 -7.66 5.90 -10.50
C GLN A 202 -6.82 6.95 -11.21
N LYS A 203 -5.72 7.41 -10.57
CA LYS A 203 -4.78 8.34 -11.22
C LYS A 203 -4.16 7.72 -12.47
N ALA A 204 -3.73 6.46 -12.41
CA ALA A 204 -3.20 5.75 -13.57
C ALA A 204 -4.22 5.62 -14.71
N LYS A 205 -5.51 5.37 -14.40
CA LYS A 205 -6.59 5.34 -15.40
C LYS A 205 -6.82 6.71 -16.03
N ILE A 206 -6.86 7.78 -15.23
CA ILE A 206 -6.99 9.16 -15.71
C ILE A 206 -5.81 9.51 -16.62
N ASP A 207 -4.58 9.19 -16.20
CA ASP A 207 -3.38 9.48 -16.98
C ASP A 207 -3.34 8.67 -18.29
N ALA A 208 -3.80 7.41 -18.27
CA ALA A 208 -3.95 6.60 -19.48
C ALA A 208 -5.00 7.18 -20.44
N GLN A 209 -6.15 7.65 -19.92
CA GLN A 209 -7.17 8.32 -20.73
C GLN A 209 -6.62 9.61 -21.36
N ARG A 210 -5.93 10.46 -20.57
CA ARG A 210 -5.30 11.68 -21.08
C ARG A 210 -4.29 11.40 -22.19
N LYS A 211 -3.47 10.36 -22.03
CA LYS A 211 -2.52 9.93 -23.09
C LYS A 211 -3.24 9.46 -24.35
N LEU A 212 -4.31 8.68 -24.20
CA LEU A 212 -5.11 8.22 -25.34
C LEU A 212 -5.80 9.39 -26.06
N GLU A 213 -6.36 10.34 -25.33
CA GLU A 213 -6.98 11.55 -25.91
C GLU A 213 -5.95 12.42 -26.61
N ALA A 214 -4.78 12.64 -26.01
CA ALA A 214 -3.69 13.36 -26.65
C ALA A 214 -3.26 12.66 -27.96
N GLN A 215 -3.15 11.33 -27.97
CA GLN A 215 -2.83 10.57 -29.17
C GLN A 215 -3.92 10.69 -30.25
N LYS A 216 -5.20 10.63 -29.87
CA LYS A 216 -6.31 10.87 -30.80
C LYS A 216 -6.27 12.26 -31.42
N GLN A 217 -5.90 13.29 -30.64
CA GLN A 217 -5.76 14.65 -31.15
C GLN A 217 -4.58 14.78 -32.12
N THR A 218 -3.43 14.16 -31.82
CA THR A 218 -2.28 14.17 -32.75
C THR A 218 -2.61 13.42 -34.05
N ASP A 219 -3.31 12.29 -33.94
CA ASP A 219 -3.75 11.52 -35.11
C ASP A 219 -4.78 12.30 -35.93
N ALA A 220 -5.73 13.00 -35.29
CA ALA A 220 -6.68 13.86 -35.98
C ALA A 220 -5.99 15.02 -36.70
N ALA A 221 -5.06 15.72 -36.04
CA ALA A 221 -4.29 16.81 -36.63
C ALA A 221 -3.45 16.34 -37.83
N SER A 222 -2.82 15.16 -37.74
CA SER A 222 -2.08 14.59 -38.88
C SER A 222 -3.01 14.20 -40.04
N ARG A 223 -4.20 13.66 -39.75
CA ARG A 223 -5.23 13.36 -40.76
C ARG A 223 -5.73 14.63 -41.45
N GLU A 224 -6.01 15.70 -40.71
CA GLU A 224 -6.43 16.99 -41.28
C GLU A 224 -5.35 17.58 -42.17
N LYS A 225 -4.08 17.55 -41.72
CA LYS A 225 -2.95 18.01 -42.54
C LYS A 225 -2.80 17.19 -43.83
N ASN A 226 -2.94 15.87 -43.74
CA ASN A 226 -2.89 14.99 -44.91
C ASN A 226 -4.07 15.24 -45.86
N GLN A 227 -5.28 15.46 -45.33
CA GLN A 227 -6.45 15.81 -46.16
C GLN A 227 -6.27 17.17 -46.85
N LEU A 228 -5.71 18.17 -46.16
CA LEU A 228 -5.42 19.47 -46.73
C LEU A 228 -4.36 19.36 -47.84
N ALA A 229 -3.29 18.60 -47.59
CA ALA A 229 -2.26 18.32 -48.58
C ALA A 229 -2.86 17.62 -49.81
N GLU A 230 -3.73 16.63 -49.61
CA GLU A 230 -4.37 15.92 -50.72
C GLU A 230 -5.32 16.83 -51.53
N LYS A 231 -6.14 17.65 -50.86
CA LYS A 231 -6.98 18.66 -51.53
C LYS A 231 -6.14 19.63 -52.36
N SER A 232 -5.00 20.08 -51.83
CA SER A 232 -4.09 20.96 -52.57
C SER A 232 -3.47 20.29 -53.80
N ARG A 233 -3.14 18.98 -53.72
CA ARG A 233 -2.66 18.20 -54.87
C ARG A 233 -3.73 18.05 -55.94
N ILE A 234 -4.96 17.70 -55.55
CA ILE A 234 -6.10 17.57 -56.49
C ILE A 234 -6.38 18.91 -57.17
N GLN A 235 -6.37 20.02 -56.41
CA GLN A 235 -6.56 21.36 -56.97
C GLN A 235 -5.46 21.69 -57.98
N ALA A 236 -4.18 21.48 -57.64
CA ALA A 236 -3.07 21.73 -58.55
C ALA A 236 -3.15 20.87 -59.82
N GLU A 237 -3.57 19.62 -59.72
CA GLU A 237 -3.80 18.74 -60.87
C GLU A 237 -4.95 19.22 -61.75
N THR A 238 -6.03 19.72 -61.13
CA THR A 238 -7.19 20.29 -61.83
C THR A 238 -6.81 21.58 -62.55
N ASP A 239 -6.06 22.46 -61.89
CA ASP A 239 -5.55 23.70 -62.48
C ASP A 239 -4.61 23.43 -63.66
N ALA A 240 -3.74 22.42 -63.53
CA ALA A 240 -2.87 21.97 -64.62
C ALA A 240 -3.68 21.45 -65.83
N LYS A 241 -4.71 20.62 -65.59
CA LYS A 241 -5.64 20.15 -66.64
C LYS A 241 -6.41 21.29 -67.30
N ASN A 242 -6.89 22.26 -66.52
CA ASN A 242 -7.60 23.43 -67.03
C ASN A 242 -6.68 24.31 -67.88
N LYS A 243 -5.43 24.50 -67.46
CA LYS A 243 -4.42 25.23 -68.23
C LYS A 243 -4.11 24.53 -69.55
N GLN A 244 -3.93 23.21 -69.54
CA GLN A 244 -3.77 22.41 -70.77
C GLN A 244 -4.99 22.54 -71.69
N ARG A 245 -6.22 22.44 -71.15
CA ARG A 245 -7.45 22.64 -71.93
C ARG A 245 -7.50 24.03 -72.57
N ALA A 246 -7.18 25.08 -71.82
CA ALA A 246 -7.15 26.45 -72.33
C ALA A 246 -6.07 26.66 -73.42
N GLU A 247 -4.93 25.99 -73.31
CA GLU A 247 -3.90 26.01 -74.35
C GLU A 247 -4.34 25.27 -75.62
N VAL A 248 -5.04 24.13 -75.48
CA VAL A 248 -5.65 23.39 -76.59
C VAL A 248 -6.75 24.23 -77.26
N GLU A 249 -7.66 24.83 -76.49
CA GLU A 249 -8.71 25.73 -77.02
C GLU A 249 -8.11 26.92 -77.77
N LYS A 250 -7.03 27.53 -77.24
CA LYS A 250 -6.32 28.62 -77.93
C LYS A 250 -5.67 28.14 -79.23
N ALA A 251 -5.11 26.94 -79.26
CA ALA A 251 -4.54 26.35 -80.47
C ALA A 251 -5.61 26.03 -81.51
N GLU A 252 -6.76 25.49 -81.09
CA GLU A 252 -7.92 25.24 -81.94
C GLU A 252 -8.51 26.54 -82.49
N ALA A 253 -8.66 27.57 -81.66
CA ALA A 253 -9.12 28.90 -82.10
C ALA A 253 -8.18 29.51 -83.16
N LYS A 254 -6.85 29.40 -82.96
CA LYS A 254 -5.86 29.83 -83.96
C LYS A 254 -5.96 29.03 -85.26
N LYS A 255 -6.24 27.72 -85.20
CA LYS A 255 -6.47 26.90 -86.40
C LYS A 255 -7.72 27.37 -87.15
N VAL A 256 -8.83 27.59 -86.45
CA VAL A 256 -10.07 28.11 -87.05
C VAL A 256 -9.87 29.51 -87.66
N GLU A 257 -9.11 30.38 -87.00
CA GLU A 257 -8.75 31.69 -87.57
C GLU A 257 -7.84 31.57 -88.80
N ALA A 258 -6.88 30.64 -88.80
CA ALA A 258 -6.03 30.36 -89.95
C ALA A 258 -6.83 29.81 -91.13
N GLU A 259 -7.76 28.87 -90.89
CA GLU A 259 -8.69 28.36 -91.90
C GLU A 259 -9.60 29.48 -92.45
N LYS A 260 -10.11 30.37 -91.59
CA LYS A 260 -10.86 31.55 -92.02
C LYS A 260 -10.00 32.52 -92.85
N ALA A 261 -8.74 32.71 -92.49
CA ALA A 261 -7.81 33.56 -93.22
C ALA A 261 -7.44 32.96 -94.59
N GLU A 262 -7.27 31.64 -94.65
CA GLU A 262 -7.05 30.89 -95.89
C GLU A 262 -8.28 30.94 -96.80
N ALA A 263 -9.48 30.75 -96.26
CA ALA A 263 -10.74 30.91 -96.99
C ALA A 263 -10.90 32.33 -97.55
N LYS A 264 -10.52 33.37 -96.79
CA LYS A 264 -10.49 34.76 -97.26
C LYS A 264 -9.46 34.97 -98.38
N ARG A 265 -8.27 34.39 -98.28
CA ARG A 265 -7.24 34.44 -99.35
C ARG A 265 -7.73 33.77 -100.63
N LEU A 266 -8.32 32.59 -100.53
CA LEU A 266 -8.92 31.88 -101.67
C LEU A 266 -10.04 32.70 -102.31
N ALA A 267 -10.89 33.36 -101.52
CA ALA A 267 -11.92 34.26 -102.03
C ALA A 267 -11.33 35.50 -102.74
N LEU A 268 -10.19 36.02 -102.28
CA LEU A 268 -9.49 37.15 -102.91
C LEU A 268 -8.83 36.74 -104.23
N VAL A 269 -8.20 35.56 -104.29
CA VAL A 269 -7.63 34.99 -105.52
C VAL A 269 -8.73 34.78 -106.56
N LYS A 270 -9.90 34.30 -106.13
CA LYS A 270 -11.07 34.15 -106.99
C LYS A 270 -11.54 35.50 -107.56
N LYS A 271 -11.59 36.55 -106.74
CA LYS A 271 -11.86 37.92 -107.20
C LYS A 271 -10.82 38.45 -108.18
N GLN A 272 -9.53 38.17 -107.97
CA GLN A 272 -8.46 38.57 -108.90
C GLN A 272 -8.52 37.79 -110.21
N GLN A 273 -8.95 36.53 -110.20
CA GLN A 273 -9.25 35.77 -111.41
C GLN A 273 -10.49 36.30 -112.12
N ASP A 274 -11.51 36.74 -111.39
CA ASP A 274 -12.71 37.39 -111.94
C ASP A 274 -12.42 38.79 -112.50
N GLU A 275 -11.43 39.50 -111.96
CA GLU A 275 -10.91 40.79 -112.48
C GLU A 275 -10.02 40.59 -113.71
N LYS A 276 -9.15 39.56 -113.74
CA LYS A 276 -8.40 39.18 -114.95
C LYS A 276 -9.31 38.75 -116.10
N ASN A 277 -10.39 38.04 -115.79
CA ASN A 277 -11.42 37.68 -116.78
C ASN A 277 -12.25 38.89 -117.27
N LYS A 278 -12.14 40.05 -116.61
CA LYS A 278 -12.74 41.33 -117.06
C LYS A 278 -11.78 42.22 -117.85
N GLU A 279 -10.48 41.99 -117.81
CA GLU A 279 -9.49 42.68 -118.68
C GLU A 279 -9.28 41.98 -120.04
N ASP A 280 -9.61 40.68 -120.17
CA ASP A 280 -9.49 39.92 -121.43
C ASP A 280 -10.76 39.93 -122.32
N THR A 281 -11.69 40.86 -122.13
CA THR A 281 -12.86 41.05 -123.02
C THR A 281 -13.04 42.50 -123.48
N LYS A 282 -11.99 43.10 -124.05
CA LYS A 282 -12.15 44.21 -125.02
C LYS A 282 -10.97 44.32 -126.00
N SER A 283 -10.87 43.28 -126.83
CA SER A 283 -10.55 43.31 -128.27
C SER A 283 -9.65 44.44 -128.81
N GLU A 284 -8.41 44.07 -129.12
CA GLU A 284 -7.59 44.64 -130.18
C GLU A 284 -7.51 43.61 -131.32
N PHE A 285 -7.93 43.96 -132.54
CA PHE A 285 -7.18 43.60 -133.76
C PHE A 285 -7.65 44.35 -135.03
N ASP A 286 -6.74 45.18 -135.53
CA ASP A 286 -6.66 45.77 -136.88
C ASP A 286 -6.20 44.73 -137.93
N PRO A 287 -6.51 44.90 -139.23
CA PRO A 287 -5.87 44.15 -140.30
C PRO A 287 -4.70 44.94 -140.96
N CYS A 288 -3.59 44.22 -141.16
CA CYS A 288 -2.58 44.36 -142.22
C CYS A 288 -1.33 45.23 -142.01
N GLY A 289 -0.19 44.51 -141.98
CA GLY A 289 1.11 44.92 -142.55
C GLY A 289 2.27 44.65 -141.58
N GLY A 290 3.30 43.85 -141.85
CA GLY A 290 3.72 43.11 -143.03
C GLY A 290 5.22 42.73 -142.87
N LYS A 291 5.70 41.85 -143.76
CA LYS A 291 7.11 41.57 -144.12
C LYS A 291 7.88 40.46 -143.39
N LYS A 292 7.90 39.31 -144.09
CA LYS A 292 9.06 38.56 -144.65
C LYS A 292 10.10 37.87 -143.74
N ALA A 293 10.57 36.77 -144.34
CA ALA A 293 11.77 35.95 -144.09
C ALA A 293 11.60 34.88 -143.00
N ARG A 294 11.46 33.59 -143.31
CA ARG A 294 12.43 32.66 -143.94
C ARG A 294 13.82 32.73 -143.29
N PHE A 295 14.22 31.56 -142.79
CA PHE A 295 15.56 31.02 -142.53
C PHE A 295 15.97 30.73 -141.07
N MET A 296 16.33 29.46 -140.93
CA MET A 296 17.00 28.71 -139.88
C MET A 296 18.23 29.42 -139.28
N SER A 297 18.54 29.13 -138.01
CA SER A 297 19.80 28.47 -137.60
C SER A 297 19.98 28.37 -136.07
N THR A 298 20.38 27.16 -135.65
CA THR A 298 21.40 26.77 -134.63
C THR A 298 21.39 27.26 -133.17
N CYS A 299 21.73 26.30 -132.29
CA CYS A 299 22.67 26.35 -131.14
C CYS A 299 23.33 27.71 -130.84
N ARG A 300 23.50 28.13 -129.59
CA ARG A 300 24.17 27.46 -128.46
C ARG A 300 23.73 28.11 -127.14
#